data_AF-A0A540L9T2-F1
#
_entry.id   AF-A0A540L9T2-F1
#
_cell.length_a   1.000
_cell.length_b   1.000
_cell.length_c   1.000
_cell.angle_alpha   90.00
_cell.angle_beta   90.00
_cell.angle_gamma   90.00
#
_symmetry.space_group_name_H-M   'P 1'
#
loop_
_entity.id
_entity.type
_entity.pdbx_description
1 polymer ?
#
loop_
_entity_poly.entity_id
_entity_poly.type
_entity_poly.pdbx_seq_one_letter_code
_entity_poly.pdbx_strand_id
1 'polypeptide(L)'
;MTIALGKFTKDENDLFDIMDDWLRRDRFVFVGWSGLLLFPCAYFALGGWFTGQSGWFFAPSFGVAAIFRFIRFFQGFHNWTLNPFHMMGVAGVLGAALLCAIHGATVENTLFEDGDGANTFRAFNPTQAEETYSMVTANRFWSQIFGVAFSNKRWLHFFMLFVPVTGLWMSALGVVGLALNLHAYDFVYQEIRAAEDPEFETFYTKNILLNEGIRSWMKAQD
;
A
#
# COMPACT_ATOMS: atom_id res chain seq x y z
N MET A 1 -65.16 12.00 2.12
CA MET A 1 -64.28 12.96 2.81
C MET A 1 -62.86 12.48 2.58
N THR A 2 -62.19 13.02 1.58
CA THR A 2 -60.85 12.60 1.17
C THR A 2 -59.90 13.70 1.60
N ILE A 3 -59.05 13.42 2.58
CA ILE A 3 -58.03 14.36 3.05
C ILE A 3 -56.96 14.42 1.96
N ALA A 4 -56.86 15.55 1.28
CA ALA A 4 -55.73 15.85 0.40
C ALA A 4 -54.50 16.08 1.27
N LEU A 5 -53.58 15.12 1.28
CA LEU A 5 -52.21 15.33 1.76
C LEU A 5 -51.56 16.37 0.83
N GLY A 6 -51.44 17.60 1.33
CA GLY A 6 -50.75 18.67 0.62
C GLY A 6 -49.32 18.23 0.29
N LYS A 7 -48.97 18.30 -1.00
CA LYS A 7 -47.57 18.32 -1.43
C LYS A 7 -46.94 19.56 -0.79
N PHE A 8 -46.02 19.37 0.13
CA PHE A 8 -45.05 20.41 0.46
C PHE A 8 -44.24 20.69 -0.81
N THR A 9 -44.53 21.79 -1.49
CA THR A 9 -43.60 22.35 -2.46
C THR A 9 -42.40 22.83 -1.66
N LYS A 10 -41.22 22.22 -1.88
CA LYS A 10 -39.95 22.76 -1.37
C LYS A 10 -39.65 23.97 -2.25
N ASP A 11 -40.31 25.09 -1.94
CA ASP A 11 -40.07 26.36 -2.60
C ASP A 11 -38.75 26.92 -2.07
N GLU A 12 -37.80 27.11 -2.99
CA GLU A 12 -36.44 27.65 -2.85
C GLU A 12 -35.34 26.70 -2.30
N ASN A 13 -34.18 26.69 -2.99
CA ASN A 13 -32.97 26.02 -2.52
C ASN A 13 -32.46 26.74 -1.26
N ASP A 14 -32.38 26.01 -0.15
CA ASP A 14 -31.80 26.55 1.09
C ASP A 14 -30.27 26.73 0.92
N LEU A 15 -29.65 27.51 1.81
CA LEU A 15 -28.21 27.80 1.80
C LEU A 15 -27.36 26.52 1.70
N PHE A 16 -27.78 25.45 2.37
CA PHE A 16 -27.09 24.16 2.31
C PHE A 16 -27.09 23.57 0.90
N ASP A 17 -28.22 23.63 0.18
CA ASP A 17 -28.34 23.14 -1.18
C ASP A 17 -27.47 23.99 -2.13
N ILE A 18 -27.44 25.32 -1.95
CA ILE A 18 -26.57 26.24 -2.71
C ILE A 18 -25.08 25.93 -2.46
N MET A 19 -24.71 25.63 -1.21
CA MET A 19 -23.35 25.28 -0.84
C MET A 19 -22.94 23.91 -1.41
N ASP A 20 -23.82 22.91 -1.36
CA ASP A 20 -23.58 21.58 -1.96
C ASP A 20 -23.35 21.71 -3.47
N ASP A 21 -24.22 22.45 -4.17
CA ASP A 21 -24.10 22.73 -5.60
C ASP A 21 -22.76 23.44 -5.93
N TRP A 22 -22.36 24.42 -5.11
CA TRP A 22 -21.10 25.13 -5.33
C TRP A 22 -19.89 24.22 -5.12
N LEU A 23 -19.90 23.41 -4.06
CA LEU A 23 -18.82 22.48 -3.71
C LEU A 23 -18.65 21.37 -4.76
N ARG A 24 -19.76 20.89 -5.33
CA ARG A 24 -19.76 19.80 -6.33
C ARG A 24 -19.63 20.27 -7.77
N ARG A 25 -19.49 21.58 -8.01
CA ARG A 25 -19.33 22.11 -9.36
C ARG A 25 -18.14 21.47 -10.07
N ASP A 26 -18.36 21.03 -11.30
CA ASP A 26 -17.31 20.54 -12.18
C ASP A 26 -16.33 21.66 -12.53
N ARG A 27 -15.07 21.48 -12.12
CA ARG A 27 -13.98 22.46 -12.23
C ARG A 27 -12.66 21.70 -12.38
N PHE A 28 -11.63 22.41 -12.84
CA PHE A 28 -10.28 21.85 -12.98
C PHE A 28 -9.73 21.19 -11.69
N VAL A 29 -10.00 21.78 -10.52
CA VAL A 29 -9.78 21.15 -9.21
C VAL A 29 -11.14 21.00 -8.53
N PHE A 30 -11.61 19.77 -8.45
CA PHE A 30 -12.83 19.42 -7.71
C PHE A 30 -12.64 19.69 -6.21
N VAL A 31 -13.67 20.23 -5.56
CA VAL A 31 -13.64 20.53 -4.11
C VAL A 31 -14.43 19.49 -3.32
N GLY A 32 -15.74 19.47 -3.48
CA GLY A 32 -16.64 18.63 -2.69
C GLY A 32 -16.59 18.92 -1.18
N TRP A 33 -17.44 18.26 -0.42
CA TRP A 33 -17.40 18.33 1.05
C TRP A 33 -16.08 17.82 1.63
N SER A 34 -15.47 16.82 1.00
CA SER A 34 -14.16 16.29 1.38
C SER A 34 -13.04 17.33 1.24
N GLY A 35 -13.13 18.24 0.26
CA GLY A 35 -12.15 19.30 0.03
C GLY A 35 -12.00 20.27 1.21
N LEU A 36 -13.07 20.49 1.99
CA LEU A 36 -13.04 21.34 3.18
C LEU A 36 -12.10 20.80 4.27
N LEU A 37 -11.92 19.49 4.33
CA LEU A 37 -10.95 18.85 5.22
C LEU A 37 -9.62 18.62 4.50
N LEU A 38 -9.66 18.08 3.28
CA LEU A 38 -8.47 17.67 2.54
C LEU A 38 -7.53 18.84 2.25
N PHE A 39 -8.01 19.95 1.70
CA PHE A 39 -7.14 21.06 1.29
C PHE A 39 -6.39 21.72 2.45
N PRO A 40 -7.05 22.15 3.56
CA PRO A 40 -6.30 22.73 4.66
C PRO A 40 -5.37 21.70 5.32
N CYS A 41 -5.81 20.46 5.55
CA CYS A 41 -4.95 19.45 6.18
C CYS A 41 -3.75 19.08 5.31
N ALA A 42 -3.93 18.83 4.01
CA ALA A 42 -2.84 18.50 3.10
C ALA A 42 -1.90 19.70 2.90
N TYR A 43 -2.44 20.91 2.77
CA TYR A 43 -1.63 22.12 2.62
C TYR A 43 -0.79 22.40 3.87
N PHE A 44 -1.36 22.27 5.07
CA PHE A 44 -0.60 22.41 6.31
C PHE A 44 0.34 21.22 6.57
N ALA A 45 0.01 19.99 6.15
CA ALA A 45 0.94 18.87 6.26
C ALA A 45 2.16 19.03 5.33
N LEU A 46 1.96 19.57 4.12
CA LEU A 46 3.03 19.86 3.17
C LEU A 46 3.81 21.14 3.54
N GLY A 47 3.12 22.20 3.96
CA GLY A 47 3.71 23.50 4.28
C GLY A 47 4.22 23.65 5.71
N GLY A 48 3.65 22.92 6.66
CA GLY A 48 3.98 22.92 8.10
C GLY A 48 4.96 21.83 8.49
N TRP A 49 5.89 21.47 7.59
CA TRP A 49 6.91 20.43 7.76
C TRP A 49 7.98 20.74 8.84
N PHE A 50 7.61 21.48 9.89
CA PHE A 50 8.44 21.83 11.04
C PHE A 50 7.59 22.03 12.29
N THR A 51 7.28 20.95 13.01
CA THR A 51 7.20 21.02 14.49
C THR A 51 7.57 19.67 15.08
N GLY A 52 8.75 19.60 15.68
CA GLY A 52 9.08 18.61 16.69
C GLY A 52 8.71 19.12 18.07
N GLN A 53 8.27 18.23 18.96
CA GLN A 53 8.28 18.41 20.42
C GLN A 53 8.39 17.05 21.14
N SER A 54 8.45 17.11 22.46
CA SER A 54 9.22 16.34 23.46
C SER A 54 8.83 14.89 23.80
N GLY A 55 8.16 14.19 22.89
CA GLY A 55 7.70 12.79 23.00
C GLY A 55 6.76 12.53 21.82
N TRP A 56 6.87 11.38 21.14
CA TRP A 56 6.95 11.20 19.66
C TRP A 56 8.39 10.97 19.19
N PHE A 57 9.40 11.07 20.07
CA PHE A 57 10.81 10.91 19.73
C PHE A 57 11.14 9.62 18.96
N PHE A 58 10.49 8.50 19.32
CA PHE A 58 10.67 7.22 18.64
C PHE A 58 9.82 7.06 17.38
N ALA A 59 8.94 8.01 17.03
CA ALA A 59 8.24 8.00 15.76
C ALA A 59 9.22 8.31 14.61
N PRO A 60 8.95 7.86 13.38
CA PRO A 60 9.79 8.19 12.24
C PRO A 60 9.79 9.70 12.01
N SER A 61 10.96 10.33 12.01
CA SER A 61 11.06 11.73 11.59
C SER A 61 10.90 11.82 10.07
N PHE A 62 10.25 12.88 9.60
CA PHE A 62 9.97 13.08 8.18
C PHE A 62 11.23 13.56 7.43
N GLY A 63 12.09 12.62 7.02
CA GLY A 63 13.26 12.90 6.20
C GLY A 63 13.93 11.61 5.73
N VAL A 64 14.57 11.62 4.56
CA VAL A 64 15.13 10.40 3.92
C VAL A 64 16.09 9.66 4.86
N ALA A 65 17.10 10.34 5.39
CA ALA A 65 18.06 9.75 6.32
C ALA A 65 17.41 9.32 7.65
N ALA A 66 16.39 10.05 8.10
CA ALA A 66 15.67 9.73 9.33
C ALA A 66 14.83 8.44 9.18
N ILE A 67 14.24 8.19 8.02
CA ILE A 67 13.56 6.93 7.73
C ILE A 67 14.57 5.77 7.68
N PHE A 68 15.75 5.95 7.08
CA PHE A 68 16.80 4.92 7.13
C PHE A 68 17.28 4.66 8.56
N ARG A 69 17.38 5.68 9.41
CA ARG A 69 17.64 5.52 10.85
C ARG A 69 16.51 4.73 11.52
N PHE A 70 15.25 5.05 11.25
CA PHE A 70 14.10 4.36 11.81
C PHE A 70 14.03 2.88 11.41
N ILE A 71 14.34 2.55 10.15
CA ILE A 71 14.41 1.15 9.69
C ILE A 71 15.49 0.37 10.46
N ARG A 72 16.66 0.97 10.67
CA ARG A 72 17.74 0.35 11.47
C ARG A 72 17.38 0.21 12.94
N PHE A 73 16.69 1.20 13.51
CA PHE A 73 16.14 1.12 14.86
C PHE A 73 15.16 -0.06 14.97
N PHE A 74 14.22 -0.22 14.03
CA PHE A 74 13.27 -1.33 14.02
C PHE A 74 13.97 -2.69 13.91
N GLN A 75 15.03 -2.78 13.12
CA GLN A 75 15.83 -3.99 13.05
C GLN A 75 16.53 -4.27 14.38
N GLY A 76 17.31 -3.32 14.91
CA GLY A 76 18.10 -3.51 16.12
C GLY A 76 17.26 -3.75 17.38
N PHE A 77 16.14 -3.06 17.54
CA PHE A 77 15.34 -3.11 18.78
C PHE A 77 14.14 -4.06 18.71
N HIS A 78 13.62 -4.35 17.52
CA HIS A 78 12.44 -5.21 17.35
C HIS A 78 12.67 -6.45 16.50
N ASN A 79 13.88 -6.65 15.96
CA ASN A 79 14.20 -7.70 15.00
C ASN A 79 13.14 -7.81 13.90
N TRP A 80 12.71 -6.66 13.37
CA TRP A 80 11.46 -6.53 12.60
C TRP A 80 11.42 -7.40 11.34
N THR A 81 12.58 -7.71 10.75
CA THR A 81 12.66 -8.64 9.61
C THR A 81 12.20 -10.06 9.94
N LEU A 82 12.28 -10.48 11.20
CA LEU A 82 11.79 -11.78 11.67
C LEU A 82 10.27 -11.82 11.89
N ASN A 83 9.60 -10.66 11.91
CA ASN A 83 8.17 -10.60 12.18
C ASN A 83 7.35 -11.10 10.97
N PRO A 84 6.45 -12.09 11.14
CA PRO A 84 5.66 -12.61 10.03
C PRO A 84 4.71 -11.59 9.41
N PHE A 85 4.22 -10.61 10.19
CA PHE A 85 3.40 -9.51 9.67
C PHE A 85 4.20 -8.60 8.73
N HIS A 86 5.47 -8.36 9.05
CA HIS A 86 6.38 -7.65 8.14
C HIS A 86 6.61 -8.45 6.85
N MET A 87 6.89 -9.76 6.97
CA MET A 87 7.11 -10.63 5.82
C MET A 87 5.90 -10.67 4.88
N MET A 88 4.68 -10.74 5.42
CA MET A 88 3.45 -10.64 4.63
C MET A 88 3.31 -9.27 3.95
N GLY A 89 3.71 -8.19 4.62
CA GLY A 89 3.77 -6.85 4.02
C GLY A 89 4.74 -6.77 2.85
N VAL A 90 5.95 -7.30 3.02
CA VAL A 90 6.95 -7.39 1.95
C VAL A 90 6.42 -8.21 0.78
N ALA A 91 5.79 -9.37 1.04
CA ALA A 91 5.18 -10.19 0.01
C ALA A 91 4.07 -9.44 -0.75
N GLY A 92 3.24 -8.65 -0.05
CA GLY A 92 2.22 -7.82 -0.70
C GLY A 92 2.78 -6.69 -1.56
N VAL A 93 3.83 -5.99 -1.11
CA VAL A 93 4.46 -4.91 -1.88
C VAL A 93 5.23 -5.44 -3.08
N LEU A 94 6.08 -6.45 -2.90
CA LEU A 94 6.81 -7.07 -4.01
C LEU A 94 5.86 -7.79 -4.97
N GLY A 95 4.82 -8.45 -4.44
CA GLY A 95 3.76 -9.06 -5.22
C GLY A 95 2.98 -8.03 -6.04
N ALA A 96 2.70 -6.85 -5.50
CA ALA A 96 2.05 -5.77 -6.25
C ALA A 96 2.94 -5.21 -7.36
N ALA A 97 4.23 -5.01 -7.10
CA ALA A 97 5.18 -4.60 -8.13
C ALA A 97 5.27 -5.64 -9.26
N LEU A 98 5.32 -6.92 -8.90
CA LEU A 98 5.28 -8.03 -9.86
C LEU A 98 3.99 -8.04 -10.68
N LEU A 99 2.82 -7.95 -10.02
CA LEU A 99 1.51 -7.93 -10.66
C LEU A 99 1.34 -6.73 -11.59
N CYS A 100 1.82 -5.55 -11.18
CA CYS A 100 1.80 -4.35 -12.00
C CYS A 100 2.62 -4.55 -13.28
N ALA A 101 3.86 -5.04 -13.15
CA ALA A 101 4.75 -5.25 -14.28
C ALA A 101 4.23 -6.36 -15.22
N ILE A 102 3.83 -7.51 -14.68
CA ILE A 102 3.39 -8.66 -15.48
C ILE A 102 2.07 -8.36 -16.18
N HIS A 103 1.13 -7.67 -15.52
CA HIS A 103 -0.14 -7.31 -16.13
C HIS A 103 0.05 -6.30 -17.26
N GLY A 104 0.77 -5.20 -16.99
CA GLY A 104 1.07 -4.18 -18.01
C GLY A 104 1.77 -4.78 -19.21
N ALA A 105 2.84 -5.57 -19.00
CA ALA A 105 3.56 -6.23 -20.08
C ALA A 105 2.68 -7.22 -20.85
N THR A 106 1.82 -7.98 -20.17
CA THR A 106 0.93 -8.94 -20.85
C THR A 106 -0.08 -8.22 -21.75
N VAL A 107 -0.69 -7.13 -21.27
CA VAL A 107 -1.64 -6.34 -22.07
C VAL A 107 -0.96 -5.81 -23.33
N GLU A 108 0.19 -5.14 -23.18
CA GLU A 108 0.93 -4.55 -24.31
C GLU A 108 1.40 -5.60 -25.34
N ASN A 109 1.69 -6.83 -24.90
CA ASN A 109 2.14 -7.92 -25.79
C ASN A 109 1.01 -8.82 -26.30
N THR A 110 -0.25 -8.50 -26.00
CA THR A 110 -1.43 -9.22 -26.50
C THR A 110 -2.47 -8.30 -27.12
N LEU A 111 -2.06 -7.08 -27.47
CA LEU A 111 -2.89 -6.11 -28.19
C LEU A 111 -3.40 -6.68 -29.51
N PHE A 112 -4.62 -6.31 -29.88
CA PHE A 112 -5.08 -6.47 -31.24
C PHE A 112 -4.46 -5.40 -32.15
N GLU A 113 -4.33 -5.72 -33.43
CA GLU A 113 -3.91 -4.75 -34.45
C GLU A 113 -5.12 -3.91 -34.88
N ASP A 114 -5.40 -2.85 -34.11
CA ASP A 114 -6.56 -1.97 -34.31
C ASP A 114 -6.23 -0.69 -35.13
N GLY A 115 -5.03 -0.62 -35.75
CA GLY A 115 -4.63 0.48 -36.63
C GLY A 115 -3.28 0.25 -37.33
N ASP A 116 -2.99 1.02 -38.37
CA ASP A 116 -1.84 0.80 -39.29
C ASP A 116 -0.49 1.35 -38.77
N GLY A 117 -0.48 1.97 -37.59
CA GLY A 117 0.70 2.62 -37.04
C GLY A 117 1.62 1.64 -36.30
N ALA A 118 2.93 1.73 -36.54
CA ALA A 118 3.92 0.99 -35.73
C ALA A 118 3.90 1.38 -34.24
N ASN A 119 3.38 2.57 -33.91
CA ASN A 119 3.06 2.97 -32.55
C ASN A 119 1.57 2.71 -32.29
N THR A 120 1.31 1.77 -31.38
CA THR A 120 -0.03 1.21 -31.13
C THR A 120 -0.90 2.08 -30.21
N PHE A 121 -0.35 3.09 -29.53
CA PHE A 121 -1.14 3.91 -28.57
C PHE A 121 -2.30 4.67 -29.21
N ARG A 122 -2.19 5.01 -30.50
CA ARG A 122 -3.25 5.71 -31.25
C ARG A 122 -4.40 4.81 -31.68
N ALA A 123 -4.21 3.50 -31.62
CA ALA A 123 -5.21 2.50 -32.02
C ALA A 123 -6.20 2.17 -30.89
N PHE A 124 -6.27 3.00 -29.85
CA PHE A 124 -7.22 2.84 -28.74
C PHE A 124 -8.18 4.03 -28.67
N ASN A 125 -9.47 3.73 -28.47
CA ASN A 125 -10.51 4.72 -28.22
C ASN A 125 -11.16 4.47 -26.84
N PRO A 126 -11.20 5.47 -25.93
CA PRO A 126 -11.82 5.32 -24.61
C PRO A 126 -13.29 4.87 -24.60
N THR A 127 -14.03 5.05 -25.70
CA THR A 127 -15.45 4.67 -25.81
C THR A 127 -15.69 3.42 -26.66
N GLN A 128 -14.65 2.68 -27.06
CA GLN A 128 -14.81 1.43 -27.82
C GLN A 128 -15.46 0.34 -26.94
N ALA A 129 -16.24 -0.55 -27.57
CA ALA A 129 -16.93 -1.63 -26.86
C ALA A 129 -16.03 -2.88 -26.71
N GLU A 130 -15.10 -3.04 -27.64
CA GLU A 130 -14.21 -4.18 -27.78
C GLU A 130 -13.02 -4.10 -26.81
N GLU A 131 -12.58 -5.25 -26.32
CA GLU A 131 -11.33 -5.33 -25.57
C GLU A 131 -10.13 -5.08 -26.48
N THR A 132 -9.20 -4.21 -26.06
CA THR A 132 -8.01 -3.86 -26.86
C THR A 132 -6.93 -4.95 -26.90
N TYR A 133 -7.06 -6.00 -26.08
CA TYR A 133 -6.10 -7.10 -26.00
C TYR A 133 -6.80 -8.45 -25.84
N SER A 134 -6.19 -9.51 -26.39
CA SER A 134 -6.72 -10.88 -26.38
C SER A 134 -6.49 -11.59 -25.05
N MET A 135 -7.55 -11.72 -24.25
CA MET A 135 -7.48 -12.49 -22.98
C MET A 135 -7.18 -13.97 -23.21
N VAL A 136 -7.68 -14.53 -24.32
CA VAL A 136 -7.50 -15.95 -24.66
C VAL A 136 -6.02 -16.24 -24.98
N THR A 137 -5.37 -15.35 -25.75
CA THR A 137 -3.94 -15.48 -26.07
C THR A 137 -3.10 -15.32 -24.80
N ALA A 138 -3.39 -14.31 -23.98
CA ALA A 138 -2.72 -14.10 -22.69
C ALA A 138 -2.86 -15.32 -21.77
N ASN A 139 -4.07 -15.87 -21.65
CA ASN A 139 -4.34 -17.04 -20.82
C ASN A 139 -3.55 -18.27 -21.29
N ARG A 140 -3.55 -18.54 -22.60
CA ARG A 140 -2.81 -19.67 -23.18
C ARG A 140 -1.31 -19.51 -22.94
N PHE A 141 -0.76 -18.32 -23.19
CA PHE A 141 0.66 -18.02 -22.97
C PHE A 141 1.05 -18.34 -21.52
N TRP A 142 0.36 -17.76 -20.54
CA TRP A 142 0.68 -17.99 -19.13
C TRP A 142 0.42 -19.41 -18.65
N SER A 143 -0.63 -20.08 -19.16
CA SER A 143 -0.89 -21.49 -18.84
C SER A 143 0.24 -22.40 -19.31
N GLN A 144 0.85 -22.09 -20.45
CA GLN A 144 1.99 -22.86 -20.99
C GLN A 144 3.31 -22.51 -20.29
N ILE A 145 3.56 -21.23 -19.99
CA ILE A 145 4.82 -20.76 -19.40
C ILE A 145 4.90 -20.98 -17.89
N PHE A 146 3.80 -20.73 -17.17
CA PHE A 146 3.77 -20.73 -15.70
C PHE A 146 2.82 -21.79 -15.12
N GLY A 147 2.18 -22.60 -15.96
CA GLY A 147 1.27 -23.68 -15.55
C GLY A 147 -0.12 -23.23 -15.09
N VAL A 148 -0.30 -21.93 -14.80
CA VAL A 148 -1.56 -21.31 -14.39
C VAL A 148 -1.72 -19.95 -15.03
N ALA A 149 -2.96 -19.54 -15.27
CA ALA A 149 -3.27 -18.22 -15.80
C ALA A 149 -4.62 -17.71 -15.32
N PHE A 150 -4.77 -16.38 -15.26
CA PHE A 150 -6.07 -15.76 -15.09
C PHE A 150 -6.95 -16.03 -16.32
N SER A 151 -8.21 -16.35 -16.10
CA SER A 151 -9.24 -16.49 -17.15
C SER A 151 -10.38 -15.48 -17.01
N ASN A 152 -10.50 -14.84 -15.85
CA ASN A 152 -11.53 -13.85 -15.54
C ASN A 152 -10.87 -12.48 -15.26
N LYS A 153 -11.17 -11.49 -16.10
CA LYS A 153 -10.61 -10.12 -15.98
C LYS A 153 -11.03 -9.43 -14.68
N ARG A 154 -12.26 -9.63 -14.21
CA ARG A 154 -12.73 -8.99 -12.96
C ARG A 154 -11.98 -9.53 -11.75
N TRP A 155 -11.77 -10.84 -11.70
CA TRP A 155 -10.96 -11.47 -10.66
C TRP A 155 -9.51 -10.98 -10.70
N LEU A 156 -8.91 -10.88 -11.88
CA LEU A 156 -7.55 -10.34 -12.04
C LEU A 156 -7.41 -8.96 -11.41
N HIS A 157 -8.29 -8.02 -11.74
CA HIS A 157 -8.20 -6.64 -11.23
C HIS A 157 -8.53 -6.55 -9.74
N PHE A 158 -9.48 -7.36 -9.25
CA PHE A 158 -9.71 -7.49 -7.81
C PHE A 158 -8.48 -8.01 -7.09
N PHE A 159 -7.78 -9.00 -7.65
CA PHE A 159 -6.57 -9.56 -7.07
C PHE A 159 -5.42 -8.54 -7.03
N MET A 160 -5.30 -7.71 -8.08
CA MET A 160 -4.35 -6.59 -8.12
C MET A 160 -4.60 -5.54 -7.04
N LEU A 161 -5.85 -5.33 -6.61
CA LEU A 161 -6.18 -4.52 -5.43
C LEU A 161 -5.83 -5.29 -4.14
N PHE A 162 -6.27 -6.54 -4.05
CA PHE A 162 -6.21 -7.35 -2.84
C PHE A 162 -4.78 -7.55 -2.32
N VAL A 163 -3.83 -7.89 -3.20
CA VAL A 163 -2.45 -8.21 -2.80
C VAL A 163 -1.72 -7.04 -2.10
N PRO A 164 -1.59 -5.84 -2.69
CA PRO A 164 -0.95 -4.70 -2.02
C PRO A 164 -1.71 -4.25 -0.79
N VAL A 165 -3.05 -4.18 -0.87
CA VAL A 165 -3.88 -3.70 0.24
C VAL A 165 -3.73 -4.63 1.44
N THR A 166 -3.96 -5.93 1.27
CA THR A 166 -3.80 -6.91 2.35
C THR A 166 -2.37 -6.90 2.91
N GLY A 167 -1.35 -6.79 2.07
CA GLY A 167 0.05 -6.67 2.52
C GLY A 167 0.28 -5.48 3.44
N LEU A 168 -0.15 -4.29 3.05
CA LEU A 168 -0.02 -3.08 3.88
C LEU A 168 -0.80 -3.23 5.20
N TRP A 169 -2.01 -3.78 5.16
CA TRP A 169 -2.79 -4.07 6.38
C TRP A 169 -2.06 -5.03 7.33
N MET A 170 -1.46 -6.11 6.82
CA MET A 170 -0.68 -7.04 7.65
C MET A 170 0.51 -6.33 8.29
N SER A 171 1.27 -5.53 7.53
CA SER A 171 2.39 -4.78 8.09
C SER A 171 1.97 -3.82 9.20
N ALA A 172 0.82 -3.15 9.03
CA ALA A 172 0.27 -2.23 10.02
C ALA A 172 -0.09 -2.95 11.33
N LEU A 173 -0.69 -4.15 11.24
CA LEU A 173 -0.98 -4.97 12.43
C LEU A 173 0.29 -5.32 13.22
N GLY A 174 1.37 -5.68 12.53
CA GLY A 174 2.64 -5.96 13.20
C GLY A 174 3.24 -4.72 13.87
N VAL A 175 3.12 -3.53 13.27
CA VAL A 175 3.55 -2.26 13.90
C VAL A 175 2.73 -1.94 15.16
N VAL A 176 1.42 -2.25 15.17
CA VAL A 176 0.59 -2.14 16.38
C VAL A 176 1.12 -3.03 17.50
N GLY A 177 1.56 -4.25 17.20
CA GLY A 177 2.22 -5.13 18.18
C GLY A 177 3.53 -4.54 18.72
N LEU A 178 4.36 -3.97 17.84
CA LEU A 178 5.61 -3.33 18.23
C LEU A 178 5.41 -2.09 19.09
N ALA A 179 4.30 -1.37 18.96
CA ALA A 179 3.96 -0.25 19.85
C ALA A 179 3.83 -0.68 21.32
N LEU A 180 3.55 -1.97 21.57
CA LEU A 180 3.49 -2.58 22.90
C LEU A 180 4.75 -3.40 23.24
N ASN A 181 5.81 -3.31 22.42
CA ASN A 181 6.98 -4.19 22.46
C ASN A 181 6.65 -5.69 22.33
N LEU A 182 5.50 -6.04 21.74
CA LEU A 182 5.14 -7.42 21.44
C LEU A 182 5.82 -7.84 20.12
N HIS A 183 7.08 -8.23 20.23
CA HIS A 183 7.94 -8.62 19.11
C HIS A 183 8.00 -10.13 18.88
N ALA A 184 8.22 -10.53 17.63
CA ALA A 184 8.71 -11.86 17.28
C ALA A 184 10.24 -11.79 17.24
N TYR A 185 10.85 -11.53 18.40
CA TYR A 185 12.27 -11.22 18.47
C TYR A 185 13.14 -12.48 18.38
N ASP A 186 12.68 -13.54 19.05
CA ASP A 186 13.44 -14.74 19.32
C ASP A 186 12.68 -16.04 19.02
N PHE A 187 13.43 -17.07 18.64
CA PHE A 187 12.96 -18.45 18.65
C PHE A 187 13.55 -19.14 19.88
N VAL A 188 12.72 -19.33 20.92
CA VAL A 188 13.16 -19.90 22.21
C VAL A 188 13.95 -21.20 22.07
N TYR A 189 13.55 -22.08 21.14
CA TYR A 189 14.28 -23.31 20.86
C TYR A 189 15.73 -23.07 20.37
N GLN A 190 15.93 -22.09 19.49
CA GLN A 190 17.26 -21.73 18.97
C GLN A 190 18.12 -21.14 20.10
N GLU A 191 17.55 -20.31 20.98
CA GLU A 191 18.26 -19.72 22.13
C GLU A 191 18.73 -20.80 23.11
N ILE A 192 17.86 -21.75 23.46
CA ILE A 192 18.23 -22.86 24.36
C ILE A 192 19.34 -23.69 23.73
N ARG A 193 19.22 -24.03 22.44
CA ARG A 193 20.22 -24.85 21.76
C ARG A 193 21.58 -24.13 21.68
N ALA A 194 21.59 -22.85 21.34
CA ALA A 194 22.80 -22.05 21.25
C ALA A 194 23.46 -21.82 22.63
N ALA A 195 22.66 -21.76 23.70
CA ALA A 195 23.17 -21.64 25.07
C ALA A 195 23.84 -22.92 25.57
N GLU A 196 23.34 -24.10 25.16
CA GLU A 196 23.89 -25.40 25.56
C GLU A 196 25.07 -25.85 24.68
N ASP A 197 25.09 -25.44 23.41
CA ASP A 197 26.05 -25.89 22.40
C ASP A 197 26.77 -24.69 21.77
N PRO A 198 27.98 -24.34 22.21
CA PRO A 198 28.75 -23.21 21.69
C PRO A 198 29.14 -23.34 20.21
N GLU A 199 29.05 -24.54 19.63
CA GLU A 199 29.31 -24.76 18.20
C GLU A 199 28.05 -24.57 17.34
N PHE A 200 26.87 -24.42 17.96
CA PHE A 200 25.61 -24.23 17.25
C PHE A 200 25.46 -22.78 16.75
N GLU A 201 25.51 -22.61 15.43
CA GLU A 201 25.35 -21.32 14.77
C GLU A 201 24.35 -21.39 13.61
N THR A 202 23.47 -20.39 13.50
CA THR A 202 22.56 -20.22 12.35
C THR A 202 22.53 -18.76 11.91
N PHE A 203 21.96 -18.48 10.73
CA PHE A 203 21.75 -17.09 10.32
C PHE A 203 20.88 -16.29 11.31
N TYR A 204 19.98 -16.96 12.02
CA TYR A 204 19.20 -16.35 13.08
C TYR A 204 20.11 -15.85 14.22
N THR A 205 20.98 -16.69 14.78
CA THR A 205 21.87 -16.28 15.89
C THR A 205 22.86 -15.19 15.47
N LYS A 206 23.37 -15.27 14.23
CA LYS A 206 24.22 -14.22 13.64
C LYS A 206 23.51 -12.86 13.54
N ASN A 207 22.22 -12.85 13.18
CA ASN A 207 21.45 -11.62 13.13
C ASN A 207 21.20 -11.01 14.51
N ILE A 208 21.07 -11.84 15.56
CA ILE A 208 20.96 -11.35 16.95
C ILE A 208 22.23 -10.58 17.36
N LEU A 209 23.42 -11.09 17.03
CA LEU A 209 24.70 -10.39 17.28
C LEU A 209 24.78 -9.04 16.55
N LEU A 210 24.30 -8.98 15.30
CA LEU A 210 24.21 -7.71 14.57
C LEU A 210 23.26 -6.73 15.25
N ASN A 211 22.10 -7.20 15.73
CA ASN A 211 21.14 -6.36 16.44
C ASN A 211 21.72 -5.83 17.76
N GLU A 212 22.50 -6.62 18.50
CA GLU A 212 23.23 -6.19 19.70
C GLU A 212 24.26 -5.10 19.39
N GLY A 213 25.00 -5.25 18.29
CA GLY A 213 25.85 -4.20 17.75
C GLY A 213 25.06 -2.93 17.44
N ILE A 214 23.95 -3.04 16.70
CA ILE A 214 23.10 -1.88 16.38
C ILE A 214 22.66 -1.16 17.67
N ARG A 215 22.15 -1.89 18.67
CA ARG A 215 21.69 -1.30 19.93
C ARG A 215 22.82 -0.63 20.70
N SER A 216 23.96 -1.30 20.86
CA SER A 216 25.07 -0.76 21.66
C SER A 216 25.71 0.47 21.04
N TRP A 217 25.85 0.50 19.71
CA TRP A 217 26.52 1.58 19.00
C TRP A 217 25.59 2.76 18.69
N MET A 218 24.29 2.53 18.47
CA MET A 218 23.33 3.61 18.23
C MET A 218 22.87 4.29 19.52
N LYS A 219 22.58 3.53 20.60
CA LYS A 219 21.90 4.07 21.80
C LYS A 219 22.55 5.31 22.43
N ALA A 220 23.86 5.50 22.29
CA ALA A 220 24.56 6.63 22.88
C ALA A 220 24.32 7.97 22.15
N GLN A 221 23.94 7.94 20.87
CA GLN A 221 23.84 9.13 20.00
C GLN A 221 22.51 9.23 19.24
N ASP A 222 21.66 8.22 19.36
CA ASP A 222 20.39 8.06 18.62
C ASP A 222 19.18 8.69 19.32
#